data_AF-A0A351SNE6-F1
#
_entry.id   AF-A0A351SNE6-F1
#
_cell.length_a   1.000
_cell.length_b   1.000
_cell.length_c   1.000
_cell.angle_alpha   90.00
_cell.angle_beta   90.00
_cell.angle_gamma   90.00
#
_symmetry.space_group_name_H-M   'P 1'
#
loop_
_entity.id
_entity.type
_entity.pdbx_description
1 polymer ?
#
loop_
_entity_poly.entity_id
_entity_poly.type
_entity_poly.pdbx_seq_one_letter_code
_entity_poly.pdbx_strand_id
1 'polypeptide(L)' 'MEFKELQTKDKADLQKMLSANQEKLRDLRFKDSNKQLKNIREIRLVRQTVARILTILSKQK' A
#
# COMPACT_ATOMS: atom_id res chain seq x y z
N MET A 1 -3.84 2.29 -8.45
CA MET A 1 -5.17 2.16 -7.80
C MET A 1 -5.78 3.53 -7.65
N GLU A 2 -6.96 3.72 -8.24
CA GLU A 2 -7.73 4.94 -8.08
C GLU A 2 -8.41 4.96 -6.71
N PHE A 3 -8.54 6.15 -6.13
CA PHE A 3 -9.10 6.35 -4.79
C PHE A 3 -10.57 5.90 -4.69
N LYS A 4 -11.29 5.93 -5.82
CA LYS A 4 -12.70 5.54 -5.93
C LYS A 4 -12.92 4.04 -5.76
N GLU A 5 -12.02 3.20 -6.29
CA GLU A 5 -12.12 1.73 -6.20
C GLU A 5 -11.89 1.19 -4.78
N LEU A 6 -11.20 1.97 -3.95
CA LEU A 6 -10.94 1.61 -2.55
C LEU A 6 -12.11 2.00 -1.64
N GLN A 7 -12.98 2.94 -2.05
CA GLN A 7 -14.15 3.34 -1.26
C GLN A 7 -15.28 2.32 -1.28
N THR A 8 -15.40 1.53 -2.34
CA THR A 8 -16.45 0.51 -2.51
C THR A 8 -16.13 -0.83 -1.84
N LYS A 9 -14.92 -1.00 -1.29
CA LYS A 9 -14.51 -2.24 -0.63
C LYS A 9 -14.86 -2.25 0.85
N ASP A 10 -15.10 -3.45 1.35
CA ASP A 10 -15.41 -3.69 2.75
C ASP A 10 -14.19 -3.43 3.66
N LYS A 11 -14.44 -3.08 4.92
CA LYS A 11 -13.39 -2.77 5.91
C LYS A 11 -12.41 -3.93 6.09
N ALA A 12 -12.92 -5.16 6.09
CA ALA A 12 -12.11 -6.37 6.24
C ALA A 12 -11.15 -6.56 5.05
N ASP A 13 -11.62 -6.29 3.82
CA ASP A 13 -10.80 -6.39 2.63
C ASP A 13 -9.77 -5.26 2.55
N LEU A 14 -10.12 -4.06 2.99
CA LEU A 14 -9.18 -2.94 3.12
C LEU A 14 -8.05 -3.27 4.11
N GLN A 15 -8.35 -3.91 5.24
CA GLN A 15 -7.32 -4.35 6.18
C GLN A 15 -6.43 -5.45 5.60
N LYS A 16 -6.98 -6.45 4.89
CA LYS A 16 -6.17 -7.46 4.19
C LYS A 16 -5.25 -6.83 3.16
N MET A 17 -5.77 -5.91 2.35
CA MET A 17 -4.98 -5.17 1.36
C MET A 17 -3.90 -4.29 1.99
N LEU A 18 -4.18 -3.71 3.16
CA LEU A 18 -3.20 -2.93 3.91
C LEU A 18 -2.03 -3.81 4.35
N SER A 19 -2.28 -4.97 4.96
CA SER A 19 -1.23 -5.90 5.38
C SER A 19 -0.37 -6.35 4.20
N ALA A 20 -1.00 -6.77 3.10
CA ALA A 20 -0.28 -7.20 1.90
C ALA A 20 0.61 -6.09 1.30
N ASN A 21 0.12 -4.84 1.26
CA ASN A 21 0.90 -3.72 0.76
C ASN A 21 2.04 -3.31 1.72
N GLN A 22 1.87 -3.50 3.03
CA GLN A 22 2.93 -3.26 4.02
C GLN A 22 4.04 -4.30 3.91
N GLU A 23 3.70 -5.58 3.74
CA GLU A 23 4.68 -6.64 3.45
C GLU A 23 5.43 -6.36 2.16
N LYS A 24 4.71 -6.01 1.08
CA LYS A 24 5.33 -5.62 -0.18
C LYS A 24 6.27 -4.43 -0.02
N LEU A 25 5.90 -3.43 0.79
CA LEU A 25 6.78 -2.29 1.08
C LEU A 25 8.04 -2.73 1.81
N ARG A 26 7.93 -3.66 2.77
CA ARG A 26 9.07 -4.22 3.50
C ARG A 26 10.02 -4.95 2.54
N ASP A 27 9.49 -5.79 1.65
CA ASP A 27 10.30 -6.50 0.64
C ASP A 27 11.01 -5.55 -0.31
N LEU A 28 10.31 -4.51 -0.77
CA LEU A 28 10.91 -3.49 -1.63
C LEU A 28 12.03 -2.73 -0.91
N ARG A 29 11.87 -2.42 0.38
CA ARG A 29 12.93 -1.78 1.20
C ARG A 29 14.14 -2.70 1.40
N PHE A 30 13.93 -4.00 1.56
CA PHE A 30 15.04 -4.97 1.62
C PHE A 30 15.78 -5.06 0.28
N LYS A 31 15.05 -5.14 -0.84
CA LYS A 31 15.65 -5.14 -2.19
C LYS A 31 16.39 -3.85 -2.51
N ASP A 32 15.88 -2.71 -2.06
CA ASP A 32 16.52 -1.40 -2.17
C ASP A 32 17.81 -1.32 -1.36
N SER A 33 17.80 -1.85 -0.12
CA SER A 33 19.00 -1.94 0.74
C SER A 33 20.10 -2.77 0.09
N ASN A 34 19.73 -3.82 -0.65
CA ASN A 34 20.66 -4.65 -1.43
C ASN A 34 21.03 -4.05 -2.79
N LYS A 35 20.57 -2.84 -3.13
CA LYS A 35 20.74 -2.18 -4.45
C LYS A 35 20.28 -3.02 -5.65
N GLN A 36 19.38 -3.98 -5.42
CA GLN A 36 18.84 -4.87 -6.46
C GLN A 36 17.56 -4.32 -7.10
N LEU A 37 17.11 -3.15 -6.66
CA LEU A 37 15.85 -2.58 -7.06
C LEU A 37 15.99 -1.75 -8.34
N LYS A 38 15.57 -2.30 -9.48
CA LYS A 38 15.54 -1.58 -10.76
C LYS A 38 14.47 -0.48 -10.79
N ASN A 39 13.37 -0.63 -10.06
CA ASN A 39 12.23 0.29 -10.10
C ASN A 39 11.96 0.97 -8.75
N ILE A 40 12.74 2.00 -8.45
CA ILE A 40 12.66 2.81 -7.22
C ILE A 40 11.28 3.47 -7.06
N ARG A 41 10.60 3.78 -8.16
CA ARG A 41 9.27 4.42 -8.12
C ARG A 41 8.21 3.51 -7.53
N GLU A 42 8.40 2.19 -7.54
CA GLU A 42 7.44 1.23 -6.96
C GLU A 42 7.26 1.45 -5.45
N ILE A 43 8.33 1.76 -4.71
CA ILE A 43 8.27 2.07 -3.27
C ILE A 43 7.32 3.25 -3.01
N ARG A 44 7.43 4.31 -3.81
CA ARG A 44 6.57 5.49 -3.69
C ARG A 44 5.11 5.15 -3.96
N LEU A 45 4.83 4.34 -4.99
CA LEU A 45 3.47 3.92 -5.35
C LEU A 45 2.82 3.05 -4.27
N VAL A 46 3.57 2.08 -3.73
CA VAL A 46 3.09 1.21 -2.64
C VAL A 46 2.83 2.04 -1.38
N ARG A 47 3.74 2.95 -1.02
CA ARG A 47 3.55 3.86 0.12
C ARG A 47 2.31 4.74 -0.02
N GLN A 48 2.06 5.27 -1.21
CA GLN A 48 0.87 6.08 -1.48
C GLN A 48 -0.42 5.25 -1.40
N THR A 49 -0.37 3.99 -1.84
CA THR A 49 -1.50 3.06 -1.74
C THR A 49 -1.84 2.77 -0.28
N VAL A 50 -0.85 2.48 0.56
CA VAL A 50 -1.04 2.28 2.01
C VAL A 50 -1.66 3.51 2.67
N ALA A 51 -1.15 4.71 2.36
CA ALA A 51 -1.70 5.95 2.90
C ALA A 51 -3.17 6.15 2.53
N ARG A 52 -3.54 5.90 1.26
CA ARG A 52 -4.93 6.00 0.79
C ARG A 52 -5.86 5.04 1.52
N ILE A 53 -5.44 3.78 1.73
CA ILE A 53 -6.22 2.79 2.48
C ILE A 53 -6.44 3.25 3.92
N LEU A 54 -5.39 3.73 4.59
CA LEU A 54 -5.50 4.29 5.95
C LEU A 54 -6.46 5.48 6.02
N THR A 55 -6.41 6.39 5.04
CA THR A 55 -7.33 7.53 4.98
C THR A 55 -8.79 7.08 4.87
N ILE A 56 -9.08 6.07 4.05
CA ILE A 56 -10.44 5.54 3.90
C ILE A 56 -10.91 4.87 5.19
N LEU A 57 -10.07 4.03 5.81
CA LEU A 57 -10.38 3.41 7.10
C LEU A 57 -10.66 4.44 8.19
N SER A 58 -9.89 5.54 8.22
CA SER A 58 -10.12 6.64 9.17
C SER A 58 -11.39 7.43 8.87
N LYS A 59 -11.79 7.56 7.59
CA LYS A 59 -13.01 8.29 7.19
C LYS A 59 -14.29 7.48 7.45
N GLN A 60 -14.19 6.16 7.49
CA GLN A 60 -15.31 5.27 7.84
C GLN A 60 -15.45 5.01 9.35
N LYS A 61 -14.62 5.67 10.17
CA LYS A 61 -14.66 5.60 11.63
C LYS A 61 -15.56 6.69 12.18
#